data_AF-A0A8X6JH50-F1
#
_entry.id   AF-A0A8X6JH50-F1
#
_cell.length_a   1.000
_cell.length_b   1.000
_cell.length_c   1.000
_cell.angle_alpha   90.00
_cell.angle_beta   90.00
_cell.angle_gamma   90.00
#
_symmetry.space_group_name_H-M   'P 1'
#
loop_
_entity.id
_entity.type
_entity.pdbx_description
1 polymer ?
#
loop_
_entity_poly.entity_id
_entity_poly.type
_entity_poly.pdbx_seq_one_letter_code
_entity_poly.pdbx_strand_id
1 'polypeptide(L)'
;MRELFGDISLADPAFYKSGLIDVLLGVDLTLPLLKGQTLSLDSVPCAKPLTSLEEACEDHFVRTHSRDENGRYTVRFPFHTPTRLGNSKQNAIRRLISVEHHLISNLDKCNLFRNFMKEYLNLKHMELVPDCEINNVKSLYLPHHGVVSDTSCTIKLCVVFDASSKASSGLSLNDLIMVRARVQPELFLTIIHVRAAGDDEKRGGFSLRKWVSNDPDVLTTIPEELKAVDSKHTIKNDQPVKILGITWLPDIDKFTFTITVNESDLWTKRKVLSEVAKIFDPLGWLAPSVIISKIFLQELWSHHLSWDEELSDSLARQWRIFQEQLPLPTNITIPRCILIPQAIDVQVHGFCDSSEKAYCAVIYIRSKDATQTVVSRLLTSKTRVSPVKPQSLPRLELCSALLLANLLQATLPTLTVPISEIFAWSDFKITLAWLKSEPRRWQPFVANRVAQIQELTPNMHWNFVSDLENPADWGTRRIPPTKLEACDLWFNEPDWLMSSTFPIGEFEDKSAEAKRTSKLIMLNIVDATFKAEFLQKFSSWKKLKRVVAYCA
;
A
#
# COMPACT_ATOMS: atom_id res chain seq x y z
N MET A 1 25.18 46.63 3.97
CA MET A 1 25.49 45.29 3.42
C MET A 1 24.54 44.98 2.28
N ARG A 2 24.70 45.71 1.17
CA ARG A 2 23.88 45.64 -0.04
C ARG A 2 24.71 45.17 -1.26
N GLU A 3 25.86 44.52 -1.03
CA GLU A 3 26.83 44.15 -2.09
C GLU A 3 27.58 42.83 -1.85
N LEU A 4 27.06 41.87 -1.07
CA LEU A 4 27.83 40.66 -0.69
C LEU A 4 27.10 39.31 -0.81
N PHE A 5 26.02 39.25 -1.58
CA PHE A 5 25.37 37.99 -1.95
C PHE A 5 25.18 37.88 -3.46
N GLY A 6 26.29 38.00 -4.18
CA GLY A 6 26.45 37.32 -5.46
C GLY A 6 26.78 35.84 -5.15
N ASP A 7 26.10 34.94 -5.85
CA ASP A 7 26.44 33.52 -5.98
C ASP A 7 26.15 32.58 -4.80
N ILE A 8 24.86 32.40 -4.48
CA ILE A 8 24.36 31.08 -4.01
C ILE A 8 23.03 30.77 -4.71
N SER A 9 23.08 29.83 -5.66
CA SER A 9 21.94 29.26 -6.38
C SER A 9 21.34 28.08 -5.61
N LEU A 10 20.06 28.16 -5.26
CA LEU A 10 19.27 26.97 -4.93
C LEU A 10 18.93 26.22 -6.23
N ALA A 11 18.83 24.89 -6.12
CA ALA A 11 18.38 24.03 -7.22
C ALA A 11 16.98 24.48 -7.65
N ASP A 12 16.92 25.04 -8.85
CA ASP A 12 15.78 25.68 -9.51
C ASP A 12 15.53 27.18 -9.15
N PRO A 13 16.14 28.11 -9.90
CA PRO A 13 15.86 29.54 -9.84
C PRO A 13 14.48 29.94 -10.42
N ALA A 14 13.62 28.99 -10.82
CA ALA A 14 12.30 29.27 -11.38
C ALA A 14 11.13 28.99 -10.42
N PHE A 15 11.34 28.72 -9.12
CA PHE A 15 10.22 28.39 -8.20
C PHE A 15 9.15 29.49 -8.05
N TYR A 16 9.49 30.76 -8.34
CA TYR A 16 8.54 31.89 -8.37
C TYR A 16 7.87 32.09 -9.74
N LYS A 17 8.34 31.42 -10.78
CA LYS A 17 7.60 31.25 -12.02
C LYS A 17 6.68 30.05 -11.82
N SER A 18 5.42 30.15 -12.24
CA SER A 18 4.56 28.98 -12.36
C SER A 18 5.26 27.99 -13.30
N GLY A 19 5.97 27.01 -12.75
CA GLY A 19 6.43 25.87 -13.52
C GLY A 19 5.21 25.14 -14.06
N LEU A 20 5.36 24.49 -15.22
CA LEU A 20 4.38 23.52 -15.72
C LEU A 20 4.35 22.34 -14.76
N ILE A 21 3.60 22.47 -13.67
CA ILE A 21 3.27 21.36 -12.80
C ILE A 21 2.09 20.66 -13.45
N ASP A 22 2.34 19.45 -13.96
CA ASP A 22 1.28 18.55 -14.41
C ASP A 22 0.50 18.11 -13.16
N VAL A 23 -0.60 18.80 -12.85
CA VAL A 23 -1.52 18.43 -11.75
C VAL A 23 -2.61 17.53 -12.33
N LEU A 24 -2.63 16.26 -11.92
CA LEU A 24 -3.75 15.36 -12.15
C LEU A 24 -4.84 15.64 -11.12
N LEU A 25 -5.96 16.23 -11.56
CA LEU A 25 -7.16 16.37 -10.74
C LEU A 25 -7.90 15.02 -10.69
N GLY A 26 -8.32 14.62 -9.48
CA GLY A 26 -9.13 13.41 -9.28
C GLY A 26 -10.54 13.55 -9.86
N VAL A 27 -11.14 12.42 -10.25
CA VAL A 27 -12.43 12.39 -10.97
C VAL A 27 -13.65 12.74 -10.12
N ASP A 28 -13.53 12.66 -8.80
CA ASP A 28 -14.60 13.06 -7.88
C ASP A 28 -14.96 14.55 -7.99
N LEU A 29 -14.01 15.37 -8.44
CA LEU A 29 -14.24 16.77 -8.78
C LEU A 29 -14.85 16.94 -10.18
N THR A 30 -14.59 16.02 -11.12
CA THR A 30 -14.91 16.18 -12.55
C THR A 30 -16.37 15.92 -12.95
N LEU A 31 -17.09 15.03 -12.25
CA LEU A 31 -18.45 14.63 -12.66
C LEU A 31 -19.53 15.70 -12.36
N PRO A 32 -19.49 16.44 -11.23
CA PRO A 32 -20.39 17.58 -10.99
C PRO A 32 -20.12 18.75 -11.94
N LEU A 33 -18.85 18.96 -12.31
CA LEU A 33 -18.39 20.02 -13.21
C LEU A 33 -18.91 19.82 -14.64
N LEU A 34 -18.91 18.58 -15.16
CA LEU A 34 -19.47 18.24 -16.47
C LEU A 34 -21.01 18.35 -16.54
N LYS A 35 -21.70 18.42 -15.40
CA LYS A 35 -23.16 18.61 -15.31
C LYS A 35 -23.58 20.06 -15.12
N GLY A 36 -22.65 21.01 -15.18
CA GLY A 36 -22.93 22.43 -14.97
C GLY A 36 -23.31 22.79 -13.53
N GLN A 37 -23.01 21.94 -12.55
CA GLN A 37 -23.23 22.27 -11.13
C GLN A 37 -22.11 23.20 -10.64
N THR A 38 -22.49 24.31 -10.04
CA THR A 38 -21.53 25.21 -9.39
C THR A 38 -21.02 24.54 -8.12
N LEU A 39 -19.73 24.18 -8.07
CA LEU A 39 -19.11 23.75 -6.81
C LEU A 39 -19.19 24.91 -5.82
N SER A 40 -20.02 24.75 -4.79
CA SER A 40 -19.84 25.44 -3.51
C SER A 40 -18.83 24.63 -2.70
N LEU A 41 -18.07 25.25 -1.79
CA LEU A 41 -17.14 24.51 -0.92
C LEU A 41 -17.83 23.36 -0.15
N ASP A 42 -19.16 23.42 -0.03
CA ASP A 42 -19.99 22.46 0.70
C ASP A 42 -20.46 21.26 -0.16
N SER A 43 -20.17 21.23 -1.46
CA SER A 43 -20.74 20.24 -2.41
C SER A 43 -19.73 19.34 -3.11
N VAL A 44 -18.47 19.33 -2.69
CA VAL A 44 -17.56 18.23 -3.03
C VAL A 44 -18.07 17.00 -2.28
N PRO A 45 -18.27 15.82 -2.90
CA PRO A 45 -18.26 14.57 -2.15
C PRO A 45 -16.83 14.44 -1.64
N CYS A 46 -16.57 15.11 -0.53
CA CYS A 46 -15.29 15.02 0.14
C CYS A 46 -15.14 13.54 0.49
N ALA A 47 -13.92 13.05 0.32
CA ALA A 47 -13.32 12.14 1.27
C ALA A 47 -13.98 12.32 2.65
N LYS A 48 -14.30 11.22 3.34
CA LYS A 48 -14.86 11.16 4.71
C LYS A 48 -14.84 12.54 5.40
N PRO A 49 -15.99 13.10 5.83
CA PRO A 49 -16.06 14.45 6.37
C PRO A 49 -14.86 14.67 7.30
N LEU A 50 -14.09 15.74 7.01
CA LEU A 50 -12.86 16.03 7.73
C LEU A 50 -13.18 15.92 9.21
N THR A 51 -12.35 15.17 9.92
CA THR A 51 -12.48 15.14 11.37
C THR A 51 -12.33 16.56 11.89
N SER A 52 -12.98 16.89 13.01
CA SER A 52 -12.81 18.20 13.67
C SER A 52 -11.34 18.61 13.87
N LEU A 53 -10.44 17.63 13.95
CA LEU A 53 -9.00 17.85 14.03
C LEU A 53 -8.37 18.25 12.68
N GLU A 54 -8.77 17.61 11.59
CA GLU A 54 -8.30 17.93 10.24
C GLU A 54 -8.80 19.32 9.80
N GLU A 55 -10.04 19.68 10.12
CA GLU A 55 -10.60 21.03 9.90
C GLU A 55 -9.80 22.08 10.67
N ALA A 56 -9.56 21.86 11.97
CA ALA A 56 -8.78 22.77 12.78
C ALA A 56 -7.31 22.91 12.29
N CYS A 57 -6.77 21.85 11.68
CA CYS A 57 -5.44 21.88 11.06
C CYS A 57 -5.43 22.75 9.78
N GLU A 58 -6.47 22.63 8.96
CA GLU A 58 -6.67 23.45 7.76
C GLU A 58 -6.81 24.93 8.12
N ASP A 59 -7.71 25.24 9.06
CA ASP A 59 -7.94 26.60 9.54
C ASP A 59 -6.65 27.22 10.11
N HIS A 60 -5.85 26.42 10.81
CA HIS A 60 -4.54 26.85 11.28
C HIS A 60 -3.62 27.22 10.12
N PHE A 61 -3.50 26.36 9.10
CA PHE A 61 -2.67 26.61 7.94
C PHE A 61 -3.12 27.87 7.19
N VAL A 62 -4.42 27.99 6.87
CA VAL A 62 -4.97 29.15 6.17
C VAL A 62 -4.68 30.44 6.93
N ARG A 63 -4.85 30.44 8.25
CA ARG A 63 -4.63 31.62 9.09
C ARG A 63 -3.15 32.00 9.26
N THR A 64 -2.24 31.03 9.22
CA THR A 64 -0.85 31.23 9.66
C THR A 64 0.20 31.12 8.58
N HIS A 65 -0.16 30.63 7.38
CA HIS A 65 0.75 30.66 6.25
C HIS A 65 0.90 32.10 5.73
N SER A 66 2.11 32.45 5.35
CA SER A 66 2.41 33.72 4.67
C SER A 66 3.52 33.50 3.64
N ARG A 67 3.77 34.51 2.81
CA ARG A 67 4.95 34.56 1.96
C ARG A 67 5.89 35.65 2.46
N ASP A 68 7.19 35.36 2.49
CA ASP A 68 8.20 36.37 2.79
C ASP A 68 8.48 37.27 1.57
N GLU A 69 9.32 38.29 1.75
CA GLU A 69 9.72 39.23 0.69
C GLU A 69 10.45 38.56 -0.49
N ASN A 70 10.94 37.33 -0.30
CA ASN A 70 11.61 36.52 -1.33
C ASN A 70 10.66 35.50 -1.97
N GLY A 71 9.35 35.55 -1.67
CA GLY A 71 8.34 34.65 -2.22
C GLY A 71 8.30 33.26 -1.58
N ARG A 72 9.03 33.01 -0.48
CA ARG A 72 9.04 31.71 0.22
C ARG A 72 7.85 31.60 1.16
N TYR A 73 7.24 30.42 1.18
CA TYR A 73 6.18 30.13 2.15
C TYR A 73 6.75 29.98 3.55
N THR A 74 6.19 30.74 4.48
CA THR A 74 6.38 30.57 5.92
C THR A 74 5.12 29.93 6.48
N VAL A 75 5.26 28.78 7.12
CA VAL A 75 4.14 28.01 7.68
C VAL A 75 4.38 27.80 9.17
N ARG A 76 3.34 28.00 9.98
CA ARG A 76 3.40 27.72 11.42
C ARG A 76 2.98 26.29 11.70
N PHE A 77 3.69 25.63 12.62
CA PHE A 77 3.33 24.27 13.03
C PHE A 77 1.97 24.23 13.75
N PRO A 78 1.03 23.37 13.31
CA PRO A 78 -0.29 23.24 13.92
C PRO A 78 -0.19 22.36 15.17
N PHE A 79 -0.15 22.96 16.34
CA PHE A 79 -0.04 22.23 17.61
C PHE A 79 -1.40 22.02 18.30
N HIS A 80 -1.61 20.84 18.87
CA HIS A 80 -2.75 20.54 19.76
C HIS A 80 -2.73 21.41 21.03
N THR A 81 -3.87 21.92 21.50
CA THR A 81 -3.95 22.66 22.77
C THR A 81 -4.59 21.80 23.88
N PRO A 82 -4.03 21.76 25.11
CA PRO A 82 -2.79 22.37 25.58
C PRO A 82 -1.52 21.52 25.35
N THR A 83 -0.47 22.16 24.84
CA THR A 83 0.86 21.60 24.54
C THR A 83 1.79 21.62 25.75
N ARG A 84 1.70 20.64 26.67
CA ARG A 84 2.75 20.46 27.68
C ARG A 84 3.44 19.11 27.50
N LEU A 85 4.53 19.11 26.74
CA LEU A 85 5.39 17.94 26.54
C LEU A 85 6.14 17.55 27.83
N GLY A 86 6.33 18.48 28.77
CA GLY A 86 7.13 18.25 29.97
C GLY A 86 8.64 18.35 29.67
N ASN A 87 9.48 17.85 30.59
CA ASN A 87 10.93 17.98 30.49
C ASN A 87 11.52 16.91 29.56
N SER A 88 12.19 17.32 28.48
CA SER A 88 12.91 16.42 27.55
C SER A 88 14.45 16.53 27.66
N LYS A 89 14.97 17.53 28.38
CA LYS A 89 16.40 17.88 28.46
C LYS A 89 17.26 16.73 28.98
N GLN A 90 16.83 16.09 30.07
CA GLN A 90 17.57 14.98 30.66
C GLN A 90 17.73 13.78 29.72
N ASN A 91 16.74 13.52 28.86
CA ASN A 91 16.83 12.44 27.88
C ASN A 91 17.74 12.82 26.70
N ALA A 92 17.62 14.05 26.20
CA ALA A 92 18.48 14.57 25.14
C ALA A 92 19.97 14.58 25.55
N ILE A 93 20.29 15.01 26.77
CA ILE A 93 21.66 14.98 27.30
C ILE A 93 22.20 13.55 27.39
N ARG A 94 21.42 12.61 27.95
CA ARG A 94 21.84 11.20 28.04
C ARG A 94 22.14 10.60 26.67
N ARG A 95 21.30 10.91 25.67
CA ARG A 95 21.53 10.45 24.28
C ARG A 95 22.71 11.13 23.62
N LEU A 96 22.95 12.41 23.90
CA LEU A 96 24.13 13.13 23.41
C LEU A 96 25.42 12.48 23.92
N ILE A 97 25.52 12.19 25.23
CA ILE A 97 26.68 11.50 25.81
C ILE A 97 26.92 10.15 25.14
N SER A 98 25.84 9.39 24.88
CA SER A 98 25.94 8.12 24.16
C SER A 98 26.44 8.29 22.73
N VAL A 99 26.00 9.34 22.03
CA VAL A 99 26.46 9.68 20.67
C VAL A 99 27.93 10.07 20.70
N GLU A 100 28.36 10.90 21.64
CA GLU A 100 29.77 11.30 21.80
C GLU A 100 30.67 10.10 22.03
N HIS A 101 30.30 9.19 22.95
CA HIS A 101 31.04 7.94 23.18
C HIS A 101 31.15 7.09 21.90
N HIS A 102 30.09 7.00 21.11
CA HIS A 102 30.13 6.27 19.85
C HIS A 102 30.99 6.96 18.78
N LEU A 103 30.95 8.29 18.71
CA LEU A 103 31.77 9.06 17.77
C LEU A 103 33.26 9.03 18.12
N ILE A 104 33.62 8.96 19.41
CA ILE A 104 35.03 8.81 19.84
C ILE A 104 35.64 7.50 19.29
N SER A 105 34.84 6.44 19.17
CA SER A 105 35.30 5.17 18.63
C SER A 105 35.51 5.16 17.11
N ASN A 106 35.02 6.17 16.37
CA ASN A 106 35.14 6.25 14.92
C ASN A 106 35.39 7.68 14.44
N LEU A 107 36.66 7.98 14.13
CA LEU A 107 37.13 9.31 13.77
C LEU A 107 36.46 9.87 12.50
N ASP A 108 36.20 9.02 11.50
CA ASP A 108 35.59 9.41 10.24
C ASP A 108 34.13 9.86 10.43
N LYS A 109 33.34 9.08 11.18
CA LYS A 109 31.98 9.45 11.57
C LYS A 109 31.97 10.74 12.41
N CYS A 110 32.95 10.92 13.30
CA CYS A 110 33.08 12.14 14.09
C CYS A 110 33.30 13.37 13.21
N ASN A 111 34.18 13.28 12.21
CA ASN A 111 34.45 14.36 11.27
C ASN A 111 33.22 14.69 10.42
N LEU A 112 32.54 13.67 9.89
CA LEU A 112 31.31 13.87 9.11
C LEU A 112 30.19 14.52 9.95
N PHE A 113 30.03 14.10 11.20
CA PHE A 113 29.06 14.68 12.13
C PHE A 113 29.38 16.16 12.42
N ARG A 114 30.65 16.49 12.68
CA ARG A 114 31.08 17.90 12.89
C ARG A 114 30.85 18.76 11.65
N ASN A 115 31.13 18.22 10.46
CA ASN A 115 30.93 18.95 9.21
C ASN A 115 29.46 19.28 8.99
N PHE A 116 28.56 18.32 9.22
CA PHE A 116 27.11 18.55 9.17
C PHE A 116 26.67 19.65 10.15
N MET A 117 27.13 19.59 11.40
CA MET A 117 26.77 20.61 12.40
C MET A 117 27.32 21.98 12.02
N LYS A 118 28.57 22.07 11.52
CA LYS A 118 29.13 23.35 11.03
C LYS A 118 28.34 23.92 9.86
N GLU A 119 27.89 23.08 8.93
CA GLU A 119 27.03 23.48 7.82
C GLU A 119 25.72 24.08 8.34
N TYR A 120 25.06 23.44 9.30
CA TYR A 120 23.85 23.97 9.94
C TYR A 120 24.07 25.34 10.61
N LEU A 121 25.23 25.54 11.25
CA LEU A 121 25.58 26.83 11.85
C LEU A 121 25.79 27.90 10.77
N ASN A 122 26.53 27.57 9.71
CA ASN A 122 26.85 28.49 8.62
C ASN A 122 25.60 28.91 7.83
N LEU A 123 24.66 27.97 7.65
CA LEU A 123 23.35 28.22 7.04
C LEU A 123 22.39 28.97 7.97
N LYS A 124 22.80 29.29 9.21
CA LYS A 124 21.96 29.90 10.25
C LYS A 124 20.69 29.10 10.56
N HIS A 125 20.76 27.78 10.38
CA HIS A 125 19.69 26.85 10.79
C HIS A 125 19.75 26.52 12.29
N MET A 126 20.86 26.86 12.95
CA MET A 126 21.00 26.80 14.39
C MET A 126 21.85 27.97 14.91
N GLU A 127 21.65 28.31 16.17
CA GLU A 127 22.41 29.32 16.89
C GLU A 127 22.70 28.86 18.31
N LEU A 128 23.59 29.57 19.00
CA LEU A 128 23.81 29.32 20.42
C LEU A 128 22.57 29.75 21.20
N VAL A 129 21.99 28.84 21.96
CA VAL A 129 20.81 29.11 22.79
C VAL A 129 21.15 30.19 23.82
N PRO A 130 20.38 31.29 23.92
CA PRO A 130 20.58 32.31 24.94
C PRO A 130 20.47 31.75 26.36
N ASP A 131 21.28 32.24 27.31
CA ASP A 131 21.32 31.73 28.68
C ASP A 131 19.96 31.75 29.39
N CYS A 132 19.10 32.72 29.06
CA CYS A 132 17.75 32.84 29.60
C CYS A 132 16.79 31.72 29.14
N GLU A 133 17.10 31.00 28.05
CA GLU A 133 16.25 29.96 27.48
C GLU A 133 16.65 28.53 27.88
N ILE A 134 17.84 28.34 28.45
CA ILE A 134 18.46 27.04 28.76
C ILE A 134 17.66 26.21 29.78
N ASN A 135 16.77 26.82 30.55
CA ASN A 135 15.87 26.14 31.50
C ASN A 135 14.41 26.63 31.41
N ASN A 136 14.04 27.23 30.28
CA ASN A 136 12.67 27.68 30.10
C ASN A 136 11.75 26.45 29.97
N VAL A 137 10.63 26.46 30.69
CA VAL A 137 9.62 25.38 30.69
C VAL A 137 9.00 25.19 29.30
N LYS A 138 9.11 26.19 28.42
CA LYS A 138 8.68 26.14 27.01
C LYS A 138 9.74 25.55 26.07
N SER A 139 10.99 25.41 26.50
CA SER A 139 12.09 24.91 25.66
C SER A 139 11.98 23.40 25.45
N LEU A 140 12.13 22.97 24.20
CA LEU A 140 12.13 21.57 23.82
C LEU A 140 13.52 21.14 23.38
N TYR A 141 14.02 20.06 23.97
CA TYR A 141 15.30 19.45 23.61
C TYR A 141 15.04 18.15 22.85
N LEU A 142 15.49 18.10 21.60
CA LEU A 142 15.40 16.92 20.75
C LEU A 142 16.73 16.14 20.80
N PRO A 143 16.71 14.84 21.13
CA PRO A 143 17.86 13.99 20.88
C PRO A 143 18.19 13.95 19.40
N HIS A 144 19.45 13.74 19.06
CA HIS A 144 19.88 13.67 17.68
C HIS A 144 21.00 12.64 17.51
N HIS A 145 21.14 12.08 16.31
CA HIS A 145 22.17 11.09 15.99
C HIS A 145 22.50 11.13 14.49
N GLY A 146 23.71 10.71 14.14
CA GLY A 146 24.14 10.61 12.75
C GLY A 146 23.64 9.32 12.09
N VAL A 147 23.00 9.45 10.93
CA VAL A 147 22.66 8.35 10.03
C VAL A 147 23.53 8.47 8.79
N VAL A 148 24.24 7.39 8.47
CA VAL A 148 25.09 7.32 7.28
C VAL A 148 24.25 6.79 6.11
N SER A 149 24.25 7.53 5.01
CA SER A 149 23.70 7.07 3.74
C SER A 149 24.86 6.73 2.81
N ASP A 150 25.01 5.44 2.52
CA ASP A 150 26.01 4.93 1.56
C ASP A 150 25.47 5.06 0.14
N THR A 151 25.23 6.29 -0.29
CA THR A 151 24.73 6.63 -1.62
C THR A 151 25.81 7.39 -2.38
N SER A 152 26.50 6.68 -3.28
CA SER A 152 27.37 7.18 -4.36
C SER A 152 28.74 7.73 -3.94
N CYS A 153 29.83 6.98 -4.18
CA CYS A 153 31.27 7.33 -4.12
C CYS A 153 31.81 8.08 -2.88
N THR A 154 30.98 8.59 -1.98
CA THR A 154 31.31 9.40 -0.80
C THR A 154 30.38 9.01 0.35
N ILE A 155 30.94 8.84 1.55
CA ILE A 155 30.15 8.57 2.76
C ILE A 155 29.51 9.88 3.20
N LYS A 156 28.18 10.01 3.07
CA LYS A 156 27.43 11.18 3.54
C LYS A 156 26.71 10.85 4.85
N LEU A 157 26.93 11.67 5.88
CA LEU A 157 26.22 11.57 7.16
C LEU A 157 25.21 12.70 7.29
N CYS A 158 23.97 12.35 7.60
CA CYS A 158 22.92 13.30 7.95
C CYS A 158 22.61 13.17 9.44
N VAL A 159 22.46 14.29 10.16
CA VAL A 159 22.01 14.25 11.56
C VAL A 159 20.48 14.26 11.59
N VAL A 160 19.90 13.27 12.25
CA VAL A 160 18.47 13.13 12.45
C VAL A 160 18.11 13.64 13.85
N PHE A 161 17.22 14.62 13.91
CA PHE A 161 16.61 15.12 15.15
C PHE A 161 15.35 14.31 15.46
N ASP A 162 15.36 13.62 16.59
CA ASP A 162 14.33 12.65 16.96
C ASP A 162 13.15 13.32 17.67
N ALA A 163 12.20 13.81 16.87
CA ALA A 163 10.93 14.37 17.31
C ALA A 163 9.96 13.32 17.89
N SER A 164 10.24 12.01 17.73
CA SER A 164 9.43 10.91 18.29
C SER A 164 9.83 10.54 19.72
N SER A 165 10.92 11.10 20.23
CA SER A 165 11.38 10.83 21.58
C SER A 165 10.42 11.39 22.63
N LYS A 166 9.90 10.50 23.48
CA LYS A 166 8.96 10.86 24.54
C LYS A 166 9.65 11.69 25.63
N ALA A 167 8.99 12.76 26.06
CA ALA A 167 9.40 13.56 27.21
C ALA A 167 8.77 13.03 28.51
N SER A 168 8.97 13.74 29.63
CA SER A 168 8.47 13.31 30.94
C SER A 168 6.93 13.16 31.02
N SER A 169 6.18 13.78 30.10
CA SER A 169 4.72 13.61 30.01
C SER A 169 4.30 12.27 29.37
N GLY A 170 5.22 11.54 28.74
CA GLY A 170 4.91 10.36 27.92
C GLY A 170 4.54 10.67 26.47
N LEU A 171 4.41 11.96 26.10
CA LEU A 171 4.15 12.42 24.73
C LEU A 171 5.45 12.82 24.01
N SER A 172 5.47 12.70 22.69
CA SER A 172 6.52 13.17 21.78
C SER A 172 6.10 14.43 21.01
N LEU A 173 7.04 15.12 20.35
CA LEU A 173 6.73 16.31 19.55
C LEU A 173 5.77 15.95 18.41
N ASN A 174 5.93 14.78 17.80
CA ASN A 174 5.03 14.29 16.76
C ASN A 174 3.60 14.09 17.26
N ASP A 175 3.42 13.69 18.53
CA ASP A 175 2.08 13.54 19.13
C ASP A 175 1.40 14.90 19.39
N LEU A 176 2.16 16.00 19.40
CA LEU A 176 1.62 17.35 19.58
C LEU A 176 1.29 18.05 18.26
N ILE A 177 1.75 17.54 17.12
CA ILE A 177 1.51 18.16 15.82
C ILE A 177 0.27 17.52 15.19
N MET A 178 -0.68 18.38 14.79
CA MET A 178 -1.88 17.96 14.09
C MET A 178 -1.51 17.47 12.68
N VAL A 179 -2.12 16.36 12.26
CA VAL A 179 -1.94 15.81 10.92
C VAL A 179 -3.11 16.23 10.05
N ARG A 180 -2.80 16.90 8.94
CA ARG A 180 -3.80 17.27 7.92
C ARG A 180 -4.32 16.03 7.19
N ALA A 181 -5.55 16.09 6.69
CA ALA A 181 -6.07 15.12 5.75
C ALA A 181 -5.17 14.99 4.51
N ARG A 182 -5.09 13.79 3.94
CA ARG A 182 -4.34 13.54 2.70
C ARG A 182 -5.01 14.29 1.54
N VAL A 183 -4.30 15.26 0.98
CA VAL A 183 -4.81 16.12 -0.10
C VAL A 183 -4.78 15.44 -1.46
N GLN A 184 -3.86 14.50 -1.67
CA GLN A 184 -3.78 13.73 -2.91
C GLN A 184 -4.59 12.43 -2.78
N PRO A 185 -5.46 12.10 -3.75
CA PRO A 185 -6.04 10.78 -3.83
C PRO A 185 -4.91 9.74 -3.98
N GLU A 186 -5.05 8.58 -3.35
CA GLU A 186 -4.12 7.47 -3.52
C GLU A 186 -3.88 7.21 -5.00
N LEU A 187 -2.63 6.98 -5.41
CA LEU A 187 -2.23 6.75 -6.81
C LEU A 187 -3.11 5.69 -7.50
N PHE A 188 -3.55 4.71 -6.73
CA PHE A 188 -4.53 3.68 -7.08
C PHE A 188 -5.87 4.26 -7.59
N LEU A 189 -6.43 5.25 -6.88
CA LEU A 189 -7.66 5.96 -7.25
C LEU A 189 -7.51 6.66 -8.60
N THR A 190 -6.38 7.32 -8.78
CA THR A 190 -6.12 8.15 -9.95
C THR A 190 -6.08 7.32 -11.23
N ILE A 191 -5.50 6.11 -11.17
CA ILE A 191 -5.38 5.22 -12.33
C ILE A 191 -6.72 4.58 -12.70
N ILE A 192 -7.51 4.13 -11.73
CA ILE A 192 -8.83 3.53 -11.97
C ILE A 192 -9.78 4.55 -12.60
N HIS A 193 -9.64 5.82 -12.22
CA HIS A 193 -10.59 6.84 -12.61
C HIS A 193 -10.25 7.63 -13.87
N VAL A 194 -9.06 7.50 -14.48
CA VAL A 194 -8.63 8.34 -15.62
C VAL A 194 -9.74 8.50 -16.66
N ARG A 195 -10.47 9.62 -16.59
CA ARG A 195 -11.48 10.10 -17.54
C ARG A 195 -11.17 11.58 -17.74
N ALA A 196 -11.08 11.99 -19.00
CA ALA A 196 -10.68 13.34 -19.36
C ALA A 196 -11.69 14.37 -18.78
N ALA A 197 -11.13 15.44 -18.20
CA ALA A 197 -11.84 16.59 -17.69
C ALA A 197 -12.40 17.44 -18.83
N GLY A 198 -13.46 18.21 -18.60
CA GLY A 198 -13.92 19.25 -19.51
C GLY A 198 -14.55 20.35 -18.67
N ASP A 199 -14.20 21.60 -18.98
CA ASP A 199 -14.90 22.85 -18.62
C ASP A 199 -14.57 23.64 -17.33
N ASP A 200 -13.47 23.39 -16.61
CA ASP A 200 -13.15 24.19 -15.41
C ASP A 200 -12.02 25.22 -15.61
N GLU A 201 -12.18 26.08 -16.63
CA GLU A 201 -11.16 27.06 -17.04
C GLU A 201 -11.09 28.33 -16.16
N LYS A 202 -11.98 28.53 -15.18
CA LYS A 202 -12.19 29.87 -14.58
C LYS A 202 -12.00 30.02 -13.06
N ARG A 203 -11.76 28.96 -12.28
CA ARG A 203 -11.69 29.10 -10.80
C ARG A 203 -10.33 28.80 -10.17
N GLY A 204 -9.52 27.91 -10.75
CA GLY A 204 -8.19 27.57 -10.22
C GLY A 204 -7.02 28.40 -10.78
N GLY A 205 -7.23 29.16 -11.85
CA GLY A 205 -6.18 29.94 -12.52
C GLY A 205 -5.13 29.11 -13.28
N PHE A 206 -5.35 27.80 -13.45
CA PHE A 206 -4.46 26.90 -14.20
C PHE A 206 -5.10 26.48 -15.53
N SER A 207 -4.41 26.73 -16.64
CA SER A 207 -4.80 26.21 -17.96
C SER A 207 -4.27 24.79 -18.14
N LEU A 208 -5.18 23.82 -18.25
CA LEU A 208 -4.82 22.42 -18.55
C LEU A 208 -4.20 22.32 -19.95
N ARG A 209 -3.11 21.57 -20.08
CA ARG A 209 -2.37 21.33 -21.34
C ARG A 209 -2.09 19.84 -21.51
N LYS A 210 -1.55 19.47 -22.67
CA LYS A 210 -1.27 18.10 -23.10
C LYS A 210 -2.53 17.23 -23.19
N TRP A 211 -3.58 17.76 -23.79
CA TRP A 211 -4.82 17.04 -24.01
C TRP A 211 -4.63 15.84 -24.96
N VAL A 212 -5.16 14.70 -24.54
CA VAL A 212 -5.21 13.44 -25.29
C VAL A 212 -6.59 12.83 -25.03
N SER A 213 -7.20 12.25 -26.05
CA SER A 213 -8.51 11.61 -25.97
C SER A 213 -8.52 10.35 -26.82
N ASN A 214 -9.31 9.36 -26.41
CA ASN A 214 -9.69 8.23 -27.26
C ASN A 214 -10.85 8.57 -28.22
N ASP A 215 -11.44 9.75 -28.08
CA ASP A 215 -12.49 10.28 -28.96
C ASP A 215 -11.94 11.46 -29.78
N PRO A 216 -11.83 11.31 -31.13
CA PRO A 216 -11.38 12.37 -32.01
C PRO A 216 -12.22 13.65 -31.94
N ASP A 217 -13.54 13.52 -31.73
CA ASP A 217 -14.45 14.66 -31.73
C ASP A 217 -14.16 15.59 -30.56
N VAL A 218 -13.83 15.03 -29.39
CA VAL A 218 -13.38 15.81 -28.21
C VAL A 218 -12.15 16.66 -28.55
N LEU A 219 -11.20 16.11 -29.31
CA LEU A 219 -9.98 16.83 -29.66
C LEU A 219 -10.20 17.93 -30.69
N THR A 220 -11.24 17.87 -31.52
CA THR A 220 -11.59 18.97 -32.42
C THR A 220 -12.01 20.23 -31.67
N THR A 221 -12.57 20.07 -30.46
CA THR A 221 -13.02 21.19 -29.61
C THR A 221 -11.88 21.87 -28.85
N ILE A 222 -10.71 21.23 -28.78
CA ILE A 222 -9.57 21.70 -27.99
C ILE A 222 -8.58 22.45 -28.89
N PRO A 223 -8.15 23.68 -28.51
CA PRO A 223 -7.11 24.41 -29.23
C PRO A 223 -5.82 23.59 -29.40
N GLU A 224 -5.19 23.67 -30.58
CA GLU A 224 -3.97 22.91 -30.92
C GLU A 224 -2.83 23.13 -29.92
N GLU A 225 -2.69 24.34 -29.39
CA GLU A 225 -1.67 24.72 -28.39
C GLU A 225 -1.83 24.06 -27.02
N LEU A 226 -2.99 23.45 -26.76
CA LEU A 226 -3.28 22.72 -25.54
C LEU A 226 -3.16 21.20 -25.74
N LYS A 227 -3.16 20.69 -26.97
CA LYS A 227 -3.06 19.24 -27.25
C LYS A 227 -1.68 18.68 -26.86
N ALA A 228 -1.61 17.38 -26.59
CA ALA A 228 -0.33 16.73 -26.34
C ALA A 228 0.46 16.61 -27.63
N VAL A 229 1.68 17.12 -27.58
CA VAL A 229 2.59 17.15 -28.71
C VAL A 229 3.85 16.36 -28.37
N ASP A 230 4.42 15.65 -29.35
CA ASP A 230 5.70 14.95 -29.18
C ASP A 230 6.90 15.91 -29.20
N SER A 231 8.09 15.37 -28.96
CA SER A 231 9.35 16.13 -28.98
C SER A 231 9.65 16.79 -30.34
N LYS A 232 8.86 16.49 -31.37
CA LYS A 232 8.96 16.98 -32.75
C LYS A 232 7.77 17.87 -33.14
N HIS A 233 6.96 18.32 -32.19
CA HIS A 233 5.77 19.13 -32.43
C HIS A 233 4.67 18.47 -33.28
N THR A 234 4.55 17.14 -33.24
CA THR A 234 3.45 16.37 -33.85
C THR A 234 2.37 16.00 -32.81
N ILE A 235 1.08 16.11 -33.15
CA ILE A 235 -0.04 15.73 -32.28
C ILE A 235 0.05 14.23 -31.93
N LYS A 236 0.00 13.90 -30.63
CA LYS A 236 0.19 12.54 -30.09
C LYS A 236 -1.05 11.63 -30.09
N ASN A 237 -2.01 11.81 -31.00
CA ASN A 237 -3.20 10.95 -30.94
C ASN A 237 -2.88 9.48 -31.17
N ASP A 238 -2.06 9.20 -32.18
CA ASP A 238 -1.71 7.83 -32.59
C ASP A 238 -0.48 7.27 -31.84
N GLN A 239 0.02 7.96 -30.81
CA GLN A 239 1.23 7.57 -30.09
C GLN A 239 0.95 7.14 -28.65
N PRO A 240 1.62 6.10 -28.14
CA PRO A 240 1.51 5.70 -26.74
C PRO A 240 1.87 6.84 -25.77
N VAL A 241 1.01 7.10 -24.79
CA VAL A 241 1.17 8.17 -23.79
C VAL A 241 1.44 7.57 -22.42
N LYS A 242 2.51 7.99 -21.75
CA LYS A 242 2.77 7.56 -20.36
C LYS A 242 1.88 8.32 -19.39
N ILE A 243 1.04 7.59 -18.64
CA ILE A 243 0.20 8.07 -17.56
C ILE A 243 0.68 7.44 -16.26
N LEU A 244 1.24 8.27 -15.38
CA LEU A 244 1.70 7.87 -14.04
C LEU A 244 2.71 6.71 -14.01
N GLY A 245 3.29 6.31 -15.14
CA GLY A 245 4.23 5.19 -15.26
C GLY A 245 3.71 4.00 -16.08
N ILE A 246 2.42 3.97 -16.42
CA ILE A 246 1.80 3.00 -17.34
C ILE A 246 1.64 3.67 -18.71
N THR A 247 1.72 2.90 -19.80
CA THR A 247 1.51 3.43 -21.15
C THR A 247 0.04 3.27 -21.54
N TRP A 248 -0.62 4.33 -21.99
CA TRP A 248 -1.97 4.32 -22.56
C TRP A 248 -1.91 4.44 -24.08
N LEU A 249 -2.76 3.67 -24.76
CA LEU A 249 -2.97 3.67 -26.20
C LEU A 249 -4.34 4.31 -26.46
N PRO A 250 -4.41 5.60 -26.83
CA PRO A 250 -5.67 6.33 -26.97
C PRO A 250 -6.59 5.72 -28.02
N ASP A 251 -6.07 5.36 -29.19
CA ASP A 251 -6.86 4.88 -30.34
C ASP A 251 -7.72 3.66 -30.04
N ILE A 252 -7.20 2.73 -29.23
CA ILE A 252 -7.88 1.48 -28.86
C ILE A 252 -8.40 1.49 -27.43
N ASP A 253 -8.19 2.59 -26.71
CA ASP A 253 -8.53 2.79 -25.31
C ASP A 253 -8.03 1.69 -24.34
N LYS A 254 -6.75 1.32 -24.49
CA LYS A 254 -6.12 0.28 -23.64
C LYS A 254 -4.83 0.77 -23.00
N PHE A 255 -4.54 0.26 -21.81
CA PHE A 255 -3.22 0.35 -21.21
C PHE A 255 -2.31 -0.77 -21.72
N THR A 256 -1.01 -0.50 -21.75
CA THR A 256 0.06 -1.45 -22.04
C THR A 256 1.28 -1.15 -21.18
N PHE A 257 2.23 -2.08 -21.15
CA PHE A 257 3.42 -2.00 -20.33
C PHE A 257 4.67 -2.05 -21.20
N THR A 258 5.63 -1.18 -20.87
CA THR A 258 6.95 -1.20 -21.50
C THR A 258 7.99 -1.23 -20.40
N ILE A 259 8.62 -2.39 -20.22
CA ILE A 259 9.66 -2.60 -19.22
C ILE A 259 11.00 -2.58 -19.93
N THR A 260 11.83 -1.59 -19.58
CA THR A 260 13.22 -1.52 -20.02
C THR A 260 14.11 -2.18 -19.00
N VAL A 261 15.05 -2.97 -19.49
CA VAL A 261 15.97 -3.75 -18.67
C VAL A 261 17.38 -3.18 -18.83
N ASN A 262 18.10 -3.03 -17.72
CA ASN A 262 19.50 -2.61 -17.76
C ASN A 262 20.44 -3.81 -17.84
N GLU A 263 21.34 -3.84 -18.82
CA GLU A 263 22.41 -4.83 -18.84
C GLU A 263 23.43 -4.56 -17.72
N SER A 264 23.84 -5.62 -17.02
CA SER A 264 24.90 -5.56 -16.03
C SER A 264 25.66 -6.87 -15.96
N ASP A 265 26.99 -6.75 -15.89
CA ASP A 265 27.88 -7.91 -15.73
C ASP A 265 27.88 -8.40 -14.28
N LEU A 266 27.76 -7.48 -13.32
CA LEU A 266 27.82 -7.75 -11.88
C LEU A 266 26.48 -7.44 -11.22
N TRP A 267 25.85 -8.46 -10.64
CA TRP A 267 24.60 -8.28 -9.89
C TRP A 267 24.88 -8.16 -8.40
N THR A 268 24.22 -7.19 -7.76
CA THR A 268 24.17 -7.05 -6.32
C THR A 268 22.72 -7.01 -5.87
N LYS A 269 22.47 -7.27 -4.58
CA LYS A 269 21.13 -7.17 -4.00
C LYS A 269 20.47 -5.80 -4.25
N ARG A 270 21.24 -4.72 -4.20
CA ARG A 270 20.78 -3.35 -4.51
C ARG A 270 20.34 -3.21 -5.96
N LYS A 271 21.13 -3.72 -6.91
CA LYS A 271 20.79 -3.65 -8.35
C LYS A 271 19.53 -4.44 -8.66
N VAL A 272 19.40 -5.66 -8.13
CA VAL A 272 18.19 -6.48 -8.28
C VAL A 272 16.97 -5.73 -7.74
N LEU A 273 17.03 -5.20 -6.52
CA LEU A 273 15.92 -4.44 -5.94
C LEU A 273 15.55 -3.22 -6.80
N SER A 274 16.54 -2.52 -7.36
CA SER A 274 16.31 -1.39 -8.25
C SER A 274 15.58 -1.81 -9.53
N GLU A 275 15.93 -2.93 -10.15
CA GLU A 275 15.24 -3.44 -11.34
C GLU A 275 13.80 -3.86 -11.01
N VAL A 276 13.58 -4.54 -9.88
CA VAL A 276 12.23 -4.90 -9.42
C VAL A 276 11.36 -3.66 -9.20
N ALA A 277 11.93 -2.60 -8.60
CA ALA A 277 11.21 -1.36 -8.35
C ALA A 277 10.85 -0.58 -9.63
N LYS A 278 11.56 -0.81 -10.75
CA LYS A 278 11.21 -0.23 -12.05
C LYS A 278 9.97 -0.86 -12.68
N ILE A 279 9.55 -2.05 -12.22
CA ILE A 279 8.32 -2.70 -12.68
C ILE A 279 7.14 -1.97 -12.04
N PHE A 280 6.70 -0.91 -12.72
CA PHE A 280 5.61 -0.07 -12.26
C PHE A 280 4.25 -0.71 -12.58
N ASP A 281 3.76 -1.51 -11.64
CA ASP A 281 2.46 -2.20 -11.70
C ASP A 281 1.61 -1.88 -10.45
N PRO A 282 1.02 -0.69 -10.37
CA PRO A 282 0.29 -0.23 -9.19
C PRO A 282 -1.03 -0.97 -8.96
N LEU A 283 -1.66 -1.50 -10.03
CA LEU A 283 -2.92 -2.24 -9.95
C LEU A 283 -2.72 -3.76 -9.92
N GLY A 284 -1.50 -4.26 -10.06
CA GLY A 284 -1.20 -5.69 -9.96
C GLY A 284 -1.58 -6.48 -11.20
N TRP A 285 -1.69 -5.88 -12.39
CA TRP A 285 -2.04 -6.63 -13.61
C TRP A 285 -0.96 -7.62 -14.03
N LEU A 286 0.31 -7.33 -13.70
CA LEU A 286 1.49 -8.16 -13.98
C LEU A 286 1.88 -9.05 -12.79
N ALA A 287 1.05 -9.11 -11.75
CA ALA A 287 1.37 -9.79 -10.50
C ALA A 287 1.82 -11.27 -10.64
N PRO A 288 1.28 -12.10 -11.56
CA PRO A 288 1.73 -13.48 -11.77
C PRO A 288 3.22 -13.62 -12.12
N SER A 289 3.79 -12.60 -12.77
CA SER A 289 5.20 -12.55 -13.14
C SER A 289 6.04 -11.76 -12.14
N VAL A 290 5.52 -10.64 -11.62
CA VAL A 290 6.22 -9.81 -10.64
C VAL A 290 6.52 -10.59 -9.36
N ILE A 291 5.66 -11.54 -8.96
CA ILE A 291 5.88 -12.37 -7.76
C ILE A 291 7.19 -13.18 -7.80
N ILE A 292 7.66 -13.59 -8.99
CA ILE A 292 8.96 -14.28 -9.16
C ILE A 292 10.08 -13.44 -8.58
N SER A 293 10.11 -12.16 -8.93
CA SER A 293 11.13 -11.23 -8.49
C SER A 293 11.07 -10.96 -6.97
N LYS A 294 9.86 -10.89 -6.40
CA LYS A 294 9.66 -10.71 -4.95
C LYS A 294 10.12 -11.95 -4.17
N ILE A 295 9.89 -13.15 -4.69
CA ILE A 295 10.38 -14.40 -4.10
C ILE A 295 11.91 -14.45 -4.15
N PHE A 296 12.50 -14.08 -5.29
CA PHE A 296 13.95 -14.00 -5.44
C PHE A 296 14.59 -13.00 -4.47
N LEU A 297 13.98 -11.83 -4.25
CA LEU A 297 14.43 -10.89 -3.22
C LEU A 297 14.40 -11.49 -1.81
N GLN A 298 13.37 -12.28 -1.48
CA GLN A 298 13.30 -13.00 -0.19
C GLN A 298 14.43 -14.03 -0.06
N GLU A 299 14.73 -14.76 -1.15
CA GLU A 299 15.85 -15.69 -1.22
C GLU A 299 17.19 -14.99 -0.97
N LEU A 300 17.45 -13.85 -1.63
CA LEU A 300 18.67 -13.06 -1.41
C LEU A 300 18.83 -12.61 0.06
N TRP A 301 17.74 -12.25 0.74
CA TRP A 301 17.80 -11.91 2.17
C TRP A 301 18.14 -13.12 3.06
N SER A 302 17.73 -14.32 2.66
CA SER A 302 18.05 -15.55 3.41
C SER A 302 19.53 -15.94 3.32
N HIS A 303 20.24 -15.47 2.28
CA HIS A 303 21.69 -15.65 2.13
C HIS A 303 22.54 -14.66 2.96
N HIS A 304 21.91 -13.74 3.71
CA HIS A 304 22.60 -12.76 4.56
C HIS A 304 23.62 -11.85 3.84
N LEU A 305 23.48 -11.67 2.52
CA LEU A 305 24.36 -10.82 1.71
C LEU A 305 24.24 -9.34 2.09
N SER A 306 25.32 -8.58 1.94
CA SER A 306 25.32 -7.12 1.99
C SER A 306 24.56 -6.50 0.79
N TRP A 307 24.33 -5.18 0.80
CA TRP A 307 23.63 -4.48 -0.29
C TRP A 307 24.41 -4.46 -1.60
N ASP A 308 25.72 -4.28 -1.50
CA ASP A 308 26.63 -4.07 -2.64
C ASP A 308 27.59 -5.25 -2.84
N GLU A 309 27.37 -6.34 -2.10
CA GLU A 309 28.05 -7.61 -2.30
C GLU A 309 27.54 -8.28 -3.58
N GLU A 310 28.48 -8.87 -4.32
CA GLU A 310 28.20 -9.57 -5.57
C GLU A 310 27.43 -10.87 -5.33
N LEU A 311 26.44 -11.14 -6.18
CA LEU A 311 25.71 -12.40 -6.15
C LEU A 311 26.62 -13.54 -6.62
N SER A 312 26.45 -14.73 -6.04
CA SER A 312 27.09 -15.93 -6.58
C SER A 312 26.64 -16.20 -8.01
N ASP A 313 27.48 -16.88 -8.80
CA ASP A 313 27.19 -17.20 -10.21
C ASP A 313 25.81 -17.87 -10.40
N SER A 314 25.42 -18.73 -9.46
CA SER A 314 24.12 -19.40 -9.48
C SER A 314 22.96 -18.40 -9.35
N LEU A 315 23.03 -17.48 -8.39
CA LEU A 315 21.99 -16.47 -8.14
C LEU A 315 21.96 -15.44 -9.28
N ALA A 316 23.13 -15.01 -9.77
CA ALA A 316 23.24 -14.09 -10.90
C ALA A 316 22.64 -14.71 -12.18
N ARG A 317 22.89 -16.00 -12.45
CA ARG A 317 22.29 -16.72 -13.58
C ARG A 317 20.77 -16.84 -13.44
N GLN A 318 20.27 -17.19 -12.25
CA GLN A 318 18.82 -17.28 -12.00
C GLN A 318 18.14 -15.92 -12.23
N TRP A 319 18.74 -14.84 -11.75
CA TRP A 319 18.25 -13.48 -11.99
C TRP A 319 18.27 -13.12 -13.48
N ARG A 320 19.38 -13.39 -14.17
CA ARG A 320 19.55 -13.08 -15.60
C ARG A 320 18.49 -13.78 -16.46
N ILE A 321 18.17 -15.05 -16.18
CA ILE A 321 17.10 -15.78 -16.88
C ILE A 321 15.74 -15.08 -16.72
N PHE A 322 15.41 -14.58 -15.54
CA PHE A 322 14.17 -13.84 -15.32
C PHE A 322 14.22 -12.46 -16.00
N GLN A 323 15.36 -11.78 -15.87
CA GLN A 323 15.59 -10.45 -16.43
C GLN A 323 15.48 -10.42 -17.96
N GLU A 324 16.04 -11.40 -18.65
CA GLU A 324 15.93 -11.54 -20.12
C GLU A 324 14.49 -11.70 -20.60
N GLN A 325 13.61 -12.21 -19.71
CA GLN A 325 12.19 -12.37 -19.99
C GLN A 325 11.35 -11.16 -19.59
N LEU A 326 11.88 -10.22 -18.79
CA LEU A 326 11.15 -9.04 -18.30
C LEU A 326 10.63 -8.10 -19.39
N PRO A 327 11.30 -7.89 -20.54
CA PRO A 327 10.73 -7.16 -21.64
C PRO A 327 9.46 -7.89 -22.09
N LEU A 328 8.32 -7.40 -21.62
CA LEU A 328 7.03 -8.05 -21.86
C LEU A 328 6.73 -8.07 -23.36
N PRO A 329 6.02 -9.09 -23.84
CA PRO A 329 5.46 -9.04 -25.18
C PRO A 329 4.57 -7.79 -25.30
N THR A 330 4.72 -7.07 -26.42
CA THR A 330 4.00 -5.82 -26.73
C THR A 330 2.48 -5.95 -26.74
N ASN A 331 1.95 -7.17 -26.63
CA ASN A 331 0.54 -7.50 -26.79
C ASN A 331 -0.26 -7.46 -25.48
N ILE A 332 0.41 -7.39 -24.32
CA ILE A 332 -0.32 -7.29 -23.04
C ILE A 332 -1.03 -5.93 -23.00
N THR A 333 -2.36 -5.99 -23.11
CA THR A 333 -3.22 -4.81 -23.13
C THR A 333 -4.38 -4.97 -22.16
N ILE A 334 -4.69 -3.91 -21.42
CA ILE A 334 -5.77 -3.88 -20.42
C ILE A 334 -6.77 -2.81 -20.84
N PRO A 335 -8.06 -3.12 -21.04
CA PRO A 335 -9.06 -2.10 -21.34
C PRO A 335 -9.11 -1.02 -20.26
N ARG A 336 -8.99 0.26 -20.64
CA ARG A 336 -9.08 1.36 -19.65
C ARG A 336 -10.51 1.47 -19.10
N CYS A 337 -11.52 1.36 -19.96
CA CYS A 337 -12.90 1.38 -19.53
C CYS A 337 -13.28 0.03 -18.88
N ILE A 338 -13.44 0.05 -17.57
CA ILE A 338 -13.73 -1.17 -16.79
C ILE A 338 -15.19 -1.63 -16.89
N LEU A 339 -16.13 -0.74 -17.24
CA LEU A 339 -17.57 -1.05 -17.36
C LEU A 339 -18.03 -1.02 -18.81
N ILE A 340 -19.16 -1.66 -19.11
CA ILE A 340 -19.89 -1.40 -20.35
C ILE A 340 -20.69 -0.09 -20.25
N PRO A 341 -20.95 0.59 -21.38
CA PRO A 341 -21.82 1.75 -21.41
C PRO A 341 -23.21 1.40 -20.87
N GLN A 342 -23.80 2.32 -20.11
CA GLN A 342 -25.18 2.19 -19.60
C GLN A 342 -25.43 0.91 -18.79
N ALA A 343 -24.43 0.42 -18.06
CA ALA A 343 -24.59 -0.70 -17.14
C ALA A 343 -25.70 -0.41 -16.12
N ILE A 344 -26.64 -1.34 -16.01
CA ILE A 344 -27.76 -1.30 -15.07
C ILE A 344 -27.50 -2.13 -13.81
N ASP A 345 -26.56 -3.07 -13.91
CA ASP A 345 -26.14 -3.96 -12.83
C ASP A 345 -24.61 -4.07 -12.84
N VAL A 346 -23.98 -3.82 -11.68
CA VAL A 346 -22.53 -3.83 -11.51
C VAL A 346 -22.18 -4.62 -10.26
N GLN A 347 -21.45 -5.71 -10.45
CA GLN A 347 -21.05 -6.65 -9.41
C GLN A 347 -19.53 -6.71 -9.30
N VAL A 348 -19.04 -6.98 -8.09
CA VAL A 348 -17.60 -7.14 -7.83
C VAL A 348 -17.32 -8.58 -7.41
N HIS A 349 -16.38 -9.23 -8.09
CA HIS A 349 -16.00 -10.62 -7.83
C HIS A 349 -14.52 -10.70 -7.46
N GLY A 350 -14.26 -11.06 -6.21
CA GLY A 350 -12.93 -11.23 -5.65
C GLY A 350 -12.55 -12.70 -5.52
N PHE A 351 -11.35 -13.09 -5.94
CA PHE A 351 -10.83 -14.44 -5.82
C PHE A 351 -9.54 -14.44 -5.00
N CYS A 352 -9.32 -15.49 -4.21
CA CYS A 352 -8.09 -15.68 -3.46
C CYS A 352 -7.55 -17.11 -3.58
N ASP A 353 -6.23 -17.23 -3.54
CA ASP A 353 -5.50 -18.51 -3.60
C ASP A 353 -4.16 -18.40 -2.86
N SER A 354 -3.64 -19.54 -2.42
CA SER A 354 -2.31 -19.64 -1.81
C SER A 354 -1.50 -20.83 -2.29
N SER A 355 -0.20 -20.60 -2.42
CA SER A 355 0.81 -21.65 -2.51
C SER A 355 1.81 -21.54 -1.35
N GLU A 356 2.69 -22.54 -1.23
CA GLU A 356 3.78 -22.52 -0.25
C GLU A 356 4.69 -21.29 -0.38
N LYS A 357 4.81 -20.71 -1.58
CA LYS A 357 5.74 -19.61 -1.87
C LYS A 357 5.09 -18.23 -1.88
N ALA A 358 3.81 -18.13 -2.25
CA ALA A 358 3.10 -16.86 -2.32
C ALA A 358 1.59 -17.06 -2.21
N TYR A 359 0.87 -16.00 -1.89
CA TYR A 359 -0.58 -15.96 -1.92
C TYR A 359 -1.08 -14.72 -2.67
N CYS A 360 -2.26 -14.85 -3.27
CA CYS A 360 -2.81 -13.90 -4.22
C CYS A 360 -4.27 -13.54 -3.87
N ALA A 361 -4.64 -12.31 -4.20
CA ALA A 361 -6.02 -11.89 -4.32
C ALA A 361 -6.20 -11.12 -5.64
N VAL A 362 -7.29 -11.37 -6.35
CA VAL A 362 -7.62 -10.71 -7.62
C VAL A 362 -9.08 -10.29 -7.63
N ILE A 363 -9.39 -9.13 -8.21
CA ILE A 363 -10.74 -8.56 -8.28
C ILE A 363 -11.10 -8.32 -9.74
N TYR A 364 -12.26 -8.82 -10.12
CA TYR A 364 -12.94 -8.53 -11.38
C TYR A 364 -14.17 -7.67 -11.11
N ILE A 365 -14.49 -6.80 -12.06
CA ILE A 365 -15.74 -6.05 -12.08
C ILE A 365 -16.59 -6.56 -13.23
N ARG A 366 -17.82 -6.96 -12.90
CA ARG A 366 -18.80 -7.49 -13.84
C ARG A 366 -19.88 -6.45 -14.04
N SER A 367 -20.19 -6.15 -15.29
CA SER A 367 -21.20 -5.16 -15.68
C SER A 367 -22.18 -5.76 -16.67
N LYS A 368 -23.46 -5.41 -16.49
CA LYS A 368 -24.56 -5.90 -17.31
C LYS A 368 -25.48 -4.75 -17.72
N ASP A 369 -25.86 -4.72 -18.99
CA ASP A 369 -26.71 -3.68 -19.56
C ASP A 369 -28.17 -4.13 -19.68
N ALA A 370 -29.04 -3.22 -20.16
CA ALA A 370 -30.45 -3.51 -20.39
C ALA A 370 -30.68 -4.57 -21.48
N THR A 371 -29.71 -4.77 -22.38
CA THR A 371 -29.78 -5.78 -23.46
C THR A 371 -29.35 -7.18 -22.98
N GLN A 372 -29.02 -7.32 -21.69
CA GLN A 372 -28.46 -8.53 -21.08
C GLN A 372 -27.03 -8.85 -21.53
N THR A 373 -26.34 -7.92 -22.18
CA THR A 373 -24.91 -8.06 -22.48
C THR A 373 -24.13 -7.98 -21.18
N VAL A 374 -23.29 -8.97 -20.93
CA VAL A 374 -22.43 -9.07 -19.74
C VAL A 374 -21.00 -8.92 -20.18
N VAL A 375 -20.22 -8.15 -19.42
CA VAL A 375 -18.76 -8.10 -19.53
C VAL A 375 -18.15 -8.09 -18.14
N SER A 376 -17.16 -8.94 -17.94
CA SER A 376 -16.27 -8.87 -16.79
C SER A 376 -14.89 -8.36 -17.23
N ARG A 377 -14.19 -7.68 -16.31
CA ARG A 377 -12.83 -7.19 -16.54
C ARG A 377 -12.00 -7.26 -15.27
N LEU A 378 -10.73 -7.61 -15.41
CA LEU A 378 -9.73 -7.54 -14.34
C LEU A 378 -9.58 -6.08 -13.86
N LEU A 379 -9.93 -5.82 -12.61
CA LEU A 379 -9.83 -4.49 -12.00
C LEU A 379 -8.46 -4.32 -11.35
N THR A 380 -8.12 -5.19 -10.40
CA THR A 380 -6.86 -5.12 -9.66
C THR A 380 -6.49 -6.47 -9.06
N SER A 381 -5.22 -6.68 -8.77
CA SER A 381 -4.75 -7.82 -7.98
C SER A 381 -3.66 -7.43 -6.99
N LYS A 382 -3.39 -8.33 -6.05
CA LYS A 382 -2.28 -8.20 -5.11
C LYS A 382 -1.70 -9.56 -4.79
N THR A 383 -0.37 -9.64 -4.86
CA THR A 383 0.39 -10.82 -4.45
C THR A 383 1.32 -10.50 -3.28
N ARG A 384 1.49 -11.47 -2.38
CA ARG A 384 2.43 -11.42 -1.26
C ARG A 384 3.25 -12.70 -1.21
N VAL A 385 4.53 -12.56 -0.91
CA VAL A 385 5.40 -13.72 -0.66
C VAL A 385 5.03 -14.35 0.68
N SER A 386 5.00 -15.67 0.72
CA SER A 386 4.72 -16.42 1.94
C SER A 386 5.76 -16.10 3.02
N PRO A 387 5.39 -16.11 4.32
CA PRO A 387 6.33 -15.82 5.39
C PRO A 387 7.50 -16.81 5.39
N VAL A 388 8.71 -16.31 5.71
CA VAL A 388 9.92 -17.17 5.85
C VAL A 388 9.71 -18.26 6.89
N LYS A 389 8.95 -17.97 7.96
CA LYS A 389 8.54 -18.98 8.94
C LYS A 389 7.44 -19.86 8.33
N PRO A 390 7.68 -21.17 8.15
CA PRO A 390 6.71 -22.07 7.54
C PRO A 390 5.34 -21.97 8.20
N GLN A 391 4.31 -21.88 7.37
CA GLN A 391 2.90 -21.95 7.77
C GLN A 391 2.26 -23.16 7.10
N SER A 392 1.25 -23.74 7.73
CA SER A 392 0.43 -24.76 7.07
C SER A 392 -0.38 -24.14 5.93
N LEU A 393 -0.68 -24.93 4.90
CA LEU A 393 -1.49 -24.49 3.75
C LEU A 393 -2.82 -23.84 4.19
N PRO A 394 -3.61 -24.40 5.13
CA PRO A 394 -4.83 -23.74 5.62
C PRO A 394 -4.61 -22.32 6.17
N ARG A 395 -3.47 -22.06 6.81
CA ARG A 395 -3.15 -20.72 7.32
C ARG A 395 -2.76 -19.76 6.22
N LEU A 396 -2.12 -20.23 5.16
CA LEU A 396 -1.80 -19.43 3.98
C LEU A 396 -3.11 -19.08 3.24
N GLU A 397 -4.03 -20.03 3.10
CA GLU A 397 -5.36 -19.77 2.52
C GLU A 397 -6.19 -18.77 3.31
N LEU A 398 -6.10 -18.81 4.64
CA LEU A 398 -6.70 -17.76 5.44
C LEU A 398 -6.00 -16.39 5.25
N CYS A 399 -4.71 -16.38 4.91
CA CYS A 399 -3.99 -15.15 4.59
C CYS A 399 -4.36 -14.60 3.20
N SER A 400 -4.61 -15.44 2.19
CA SER A 400 -5.12 -15.01 0.88
C SER A 400 -6.53 -14.42 1.01
N ALA A 401 -7.41 -15.06 1.79
CA ALA A 401 -8.74 -14.55 2.08
C ALA A 401 -8.70 -13.18 2.79
N LEU A 402 -7.81 -13.01 3.77
CA LEU A 402 -7.59 -11.69 4.40
C LEU A 402 -7.01 -10.67 3.43
N LEU A 403 -6.11 -11.08 2.53
CA LEU A 403 -5.57 -10.19 1.50
C LEU A 403 -6.69 -9.70 0.57
N LEU A 404 -7.60 -10.58 0.18
CA LEU A 404 -8.76 -10.23 -0.63
C LEU A 404 -9.72 -9.27 0.08
N ALA A 405 -10.05 -9.54 1.34
CA ALA A 405 -10.91 -8.66 2.14
C ALA A 405 -10.34 -7.22 2.23
N ASN A 406 -9.03 -7.10 2.47
CA ASN A 406 -8.35 -5.79 2.49
C ASN A 406 -8.32 -5.14 1.11
N LEU A 407 -8.09 -5.92 0.04
CA LEU A 407 -8.07 -5.39 -1.32
C LEU A 407 -9.46 -4.86 -1.72
N LEU A 408 -10.53 -5.60 -1.40
CA LEU A 408 -11.91 -5.15 -1.63
C LEU A 408 -12.22 -3.88 -0.82
N GLN A 409 -11.85 -3.84 0.47
CA GLN A 409 -12.04 -2.62 1.29
C GLN A 409 -11.30 -1.41 0.70
N ALA A 410 -10.11 -1.61 0.14
CA ALA A 410 -9.35 -0.54 -0.50
C ALA A 410 -9.91 -0.13 -1.87
N THR A 411 -10.62 -1.02 -2.57
CA THR A 411 -11.08 -0.82 -3.96
C THR A 411 -12.53 -0.36 -4.05
N LEU A 412 -13.43 -0.83 -3.19
CA LEU A 412 -14.86 -0.49 -3.29
C LEU A 412 -15.16 1.01 -3.11
N PRO A 413 -14.54 1.74 -2.16
CA PRO A 413 -14.76 3.19 -2.02
C PRO A 413 -14.27 3.99 -3.24
N THR A 414 -13.46 3.36 -4.09
CA THR A 414 -12.88 3.95 -5.29
C THR A 414 -13.75 3.73 -6.51
N LEU A 415 -14.91 3.10 -6.38
CA LEU A 415 -15.83 2.92 -7.49
C LEU A 415 -16.92 3.98 -7.36
N THR A 416 -16.95 4.93 -8.29
CA THR A 416 -17.97 5.99 -8.36
C THR A 416 -19.34 5.49 -8.87
N VAL A 417 -19.48 4.17 -9.03
CA VAL A 417 -20.70 3.52 -9.53
C VAL A 417 -21.37 2.72 -8.42
N PRO A 418 -22.70 2.62 -8.42
CA PRO A 418 -23.41 1.79 -7.46
C PRO A 418 -23.07 0.31 -7.72
N ILE A 419 -22.58 -0.37 -6.68
CA ILE A 419 -22.33 -1.81 -6.71
C ILE A 419 -23.55 -2.53 -6.16
N SER A 420 -24.11 -3.46 -6.94
CA SER A 420 -25.28 -4.24 -6.53
C SER A 420 -24.89 -5.34 -5.55
N GLU A 421 -23.87 -6.13 -5.88
CA GLU A 421 -23.44 -7.29 -5.08
C GLU A 421 -21.92 -7.45 -5.08
N ILE A 422 -21.40 -8.03 -4.00
CA ILE A 422 -19.97 -8.32 -3.81
C ILE A 422 -19.80 -9.80 -3.45
N PHE A 423 -19.05 -10.51 -4.29
CA PHE A 423 -18.75 -11.93 -4.12
C PHE A 423 -17.28 -12.14 -3.83
N ALA A 424 -16.98 -13.04 -2.90
CA ALA A 424 -15.62 -13.50 -2.59
C ALA A 424 -15.53 -15.01 -2.80
N TRP A 425 -14.51 -15.46 -3.51
CA TRP A 425 -14.34 -16.83 -3.97
C TRP A 425 -13.04 -17.42 -3.44
N SER A 426 -13.11 -18.63 -2.89
CA SER A 426 -11.96 -19.43 -2.49
C SER A 426 -12.20 -20.89 -2.86
N ASP A 427 -11.17 -21.56 -3.32
CA ASP A 427 -11.14 -23.01 -3.54
C ASP A 427 -10.88 -23.81 -2.26
N PHE A 428 -10.47 -23.16 -1.18
CA PHE A 428 -10.15 -23.85 0.05
C PHE A 428 -11.35 -23.95 1.01
N LYS A 429 -12.06 -25.09 0.96
CA LYS A 429 -13.26 -25.38 1.79
C LYS A 429 -13.05 -25.17 3.29
N ILE A 430 -11.85 -25.45 3.82
CA ILE A 430 -11.54 -25.25 5.24
C ILE A 430 -11.54 -23.76 5.61
N THR A 431 -11.00 -22.90 4.74
CA THR A 431 -11.03 -21.44 4.93
C THR A 431 -12.48 -20.96 4.99
N LEU A 432 -13.31 -21.40 4.02
CA LEU A 432 -14.72 -21.03 3.98
C LEU A 432 -15.49 -21.53 5.22
N ALA A 433 -15.20 -22.74 5.72
CA ALA A 433 -15.78 -23.26 6.95
C ALA A 433 -15.38 -22.43 8.19
N TRP A 434 -14.12 -21.97 8.25
CA TRP A 434 -13.68 -21.06 9.32
C TRP A 434 -14.40 -19.72 9.28
N LEU A 435 -14.62 -19.17 8.08
CA LEU A 435 -15.30 -17.89 7.87
C LEU A 435 -16.79 -17.93 8.22
N LYS A 436 -17.45 -19.09 8.06
CA LYS A 436 -18.85 -19.28 8.47
C LYS A 436 -19.03 -19.47 9.98
N SER A 437 -17.94 -19.63 10.74
CA SER A 437 -17.97 -19.93 12.17
C SER A 437 -17.56 -18.75 13.05
N GLU A 438 -17.94 -18.80 14.33
CA GLU A 438 -17.49 -17.80 15.30
C GLU A 438 -15.97 -17.86 15.54
N PRO A 439 -15.26 -16.71 15.49
CA PRO A 439 -13.81 -16.63 15.68
C PRO A 439 -13.31 -17.29 16.99
N ARG A 440 -14.11 -17.23 18.05
CA ARG A 440 -13.76 -17.71 19.40
C ARG A 440 -13.49 -19.22 19.48
N ARG A 441 -14.01 -19.98 18.51
CA ARG A 441 -13.83 -21.43 18.39
C ARG A 441 -12.40 -21.81 18.00
N TRP A 442 -11.67 -20.88 17.40
CA TRP A 442 -10.39 -21.15 16.76
C TRP A 442 -9.19 -20.76 17.63
N GLN A 443 -8.04 -21.33 17.29
CA GLN A 443 -6.75 -20.90 17.85
C GLN A 443 -6.45 -19.43 17.48
N PRO A 444 -5.66 -18.69 18.29
CA PRO A 444 -5.49 -17.24 18.14
C PRO A 444 -5.14 -16.76 16.72
N PHE A 445 -4.29 -17.48 15.98
CA PHE A 445 -3.93 -17.11 14.60
C PHE A 445 -5.14 -17.06 13.66
N VAL A 446 -5.97 -18.12 13.74
CA VAL A 446 -7.17 -18.27 12.89
C VAL A 446 -8.27 -17.36 13.39
N ALA A 447 -8.51 -17.33 14.70
CA ALA A 447 -9.51 -16.48 15.34
C ALA A 447 -9.34 -15.00 14.96
N ASN A 448 -8.12 -14.46 15.08
CA ASN A 448 -7.87 -13.05 14.81
C ASN A 448 -8.09 -12.69 13.33
N ARG A 449 -7.73 -13.58 12.40
CA ARG A 449 -7.91 -13.34 10.96
C ARG A 449 -9.35 -13.52 10.52
N VAL A 450 -10.05 -14.54 11.03
CA VAL A 450 -11.48 -14.73 10.77
C VAL A 450 -12.28 -13.53 11.27
N ALA A 451 -11.98 -13.03 12.48
CA ALA A 451 -12.62 -11.83 13.02
C ALA A 451 -12.39 -10.61 12.11
N GLN A 452 -11.14 -10.38 11.67
CA GLN A 452 -10.83 -9.30 10.74
C GLN A 452 -11.56 -9.45 9.40
N ILE A 453 -11.59 -10.65 8.82
CA ILE A 453 -12.29 -10.88 7.54
C ILE A 453 -13.78 -10.61 7.71
N GLN A 454 -14.42 -11.14 8.76
CA GLN A 454 -15.85 -10.93 9.02
C GLN A 454 -16.17 -9.44 9.24
N GLU A 455 -15.31 -8.70 9.94
CA GLU A 455 -15.46 -7.25 10.15
C GLU A 455 -15.31 -6.45 8.83
N LEU A 456 -14.39 -6.87 7.96
CA LEU A 456 -14.14 -6.23 6.66
C LEU A 456 -15.19 -6.58 5.60
N THR A 457 -15.90 -7.70 5.76
CA THR A 457 -16.76 -8.28 4.71
C THR A 457 -18.22 -8.51 5.13
N PRO A 458 -18.89 -7.56 5.84
CA PRO A 458 -20.23 -7.79 6.39
C PRO A 458 -21.31 -8.02 5.31
N ASN A 459 -21.11 -7.46 4.11
CA ASN A 459 -22.04 -7.54 2.99
C ASN A 459 -21.47 -8.32 1.80
N MET A 460 -20.58 -9.29 2.04
CA MET A 460 -19.95 -10.08 0.97
C MET A 460 -20.35 -11.55 1.05
N HIS A 461 -20.58 -12.15 -0.12
CA HIS A 461 -20.92 -13.57 -0.22
C HIS A 461 -19.67 -14.40 -0.45
N TRP A 462 -19.24 -15.14 0.58
CA TRP A 462 -18.12 -16.08 0.50
C TRP A 462 -18.57 -17.43 -0.08
N ASN A 463 -18.06 -17.76 -1.26
CA ASN A 463 -18.43 -18.94 -2.02
C ASN A 463 -17.22 -19.81 -2.41
N PHE A 464 -17.51 -21.06 -2.74
CA PHE A 464 -16.53 -22.00 -3.26
C PHE A 464 -16.38 -21.83 -4.77
N VAL A 465 -15.14 -21.87 -5.27
CA VAL A 465 -14.81 -22.00 -6.69
C VAL A 465 -13.90 -23.22 -6.86
N SER A 466 -13.91 -23.88 -8.01
CA SER A 466 -12.97 -24.96 -8.27
C SER A 466 -11.56 -24.41 -8.58
N ASP A 467 -10.51 -25.14 -8.21
CA ASP A 467 -9.11 -24.73 -8.44
C ASP A 467 -8.84 -24.42 -9.92
N LEU A 468 -9.46 -25.17 -10.84
CA LEU A 468 -9.30 -24.99 -12.29
C LEU A 468 -9.93 -23.69 -12.81
N GLU A 469 -10.90 -23.16 -12.08
CA GLU A 469 -11.64 -21.95 -12.40
C GLU A 469 -11.25 -20.77 -11.49
N ASN A 470 -10.22 -20.92 -10.65
CA ASN A 470 -9.76 -19.88 -9.75
C ASN A 470 -8.67 -19.01 -10.43
N PRO A 471 -8.96 -17.77 -10.87
CA PRO A 471 -7.94 -16.92 -11.47
C PRO A 471 -6.81 -16.56 -10.48
N ALA A 472 -7.06 -16.56 -9.17
CA ALA A 472 -6.04 -16.21 -8.19
C ALA A 472 -4.83 -17.16 -8.18
N ASP A 473 -5.03 -18.42 -8.58
CA ASP A 473 -3.99 -19.46 -8.69
C ASP A 473 -2.89 -19.07 -9.69
N TRP A 474 -3.23 -18.38 -10.79
CA TRP A 474 -2.21 -17.82 -11.69
C TRP A 474 -1.26 -16.84 -10.98
N GLY A 475 -1.77 -16.08 -10.01
CA GLY A 475 -0.98 -15.15 -9.21
C GLY A 475 -0.01 -15.83 -8.22
N THR A 476 -0.20 -17.12 -7.91
CA THR A 476 0.69 -17.89 -7.01
C THR A 476 1.62 -18.85 -7.77
N ARG A 477 1.31 -19.17 -9.04
CA ARG A 477 2.05 -20.12 -9.89
C ARG A 477 3.42 -19.68 -10.39
N ARG A 478 3.80 -18.40 -10.25
CA ARG A 478 5.09 -17.85 -10.73
C ARG A 478 5.24 -17.96 -12.25
N ILE A 479 4.37 -17.28 -12.97
CA ILE A 479 4.33 -17.33 -14.43
C ILE A 479 5.45 -16.46 -15.03
N PRO A 480 6.34 -17.01 -15.88
CA PRO A 480 7.36 -16.21 -16.54
C PRO A 480 6.72 -15.11 -17.41
N PRO A 481 7.31 -13.90 -17.49
CA PRO A 481 6.68 -12.79 -18.20
C PRO A 481 6.35 -13.08 -19.68
N THR A 482 7.16 -13.93 -20.33
CA THR A 482 6.94 -14.42 -21.72
C THR A 482 5.68 -15.26 -21.90
N LYS A 483 5.15 -15.87 -20.83
CA LYS A 483 3.95 -16.71 -20.84
C LYS A 483 2.73 -16.00 -20.26
N LEU A 484 2.88 -14.77 -19.80
CA LEU A 484 1.81 -14.03 -19.14
C LEU A 484 0.62 -13.80 -20.07
N GLU A 485 0.88 -13.51 -21.36
CA GLU A 485 -0.17 -13.32 -22.38
C GLU A 485 -1.06 -14.56 -22.57
N ALA A 486 -0.50 -15.76 -22.41
CA ALA A 486 -1.22 -17.02 -22.58
C ALA A 486 -2.04 -17.42 -21.33
N CYS A 487 -2.11 -16.56 -20.30
CA CYS A 487 -2.87 -16.83 -19.09
C CYS A 487 -4.33 -16.41 -19.30
N ASP A 488 -5.09 -17.24 -20.01
CA ASP A 488 -6.46 -16.92 -20.43
C ASP A 488 -7.35 -16.54 -19.24
N LEU A 489 -7.35 -17.34 -18.17
CA LEU A 489 -8.20 -17.10 -16.99
C LEU A 489 -7.83 -15.82 -16.21
N TRP A 490 -6.56 -15.38 -16.28
CA TRP A 490 -6.10 -14.20 -15.54
C TRP A 490 -6.64 -12.90 -16.16
N PHE A 491 -6.65 -12.79 -17.49
CA PHE A 491 -7.14 -11.58 -18.16
C PHE A 491 -8.59 -11.69 -18.63
N ASN A 492 -9.10 -12.89 -18.92
CA ASN A 492 -10.42 -13.13 -19.51
C ASN A 492 -11.43 -13.77 -18.55
N GLU A 493 -11.11 -13.88 -17.26
CA GLU A 493 -11.97 -14.39 -16.18
C GLU A 493 -12.57 -15.80 -16.39
N PRO A 494 -13.26 -16.38 -15.39
CA PRO A 494 -14.00 -17.62 -15.59
C PRO A 494 -15.26 -17.42 -16.46
N ASP A 495 -15.50 -18.33 -17.42
CA ASP A 495 -16.64 -18.28 -18.36
C ASP A 495 -18.00 -18.13 -17.65
N TRP A 496 -18.17 -18.76 -16.48
CA TRP A 496 -19.42 -18.69 -15.74
C TRP A 496 -19.71 -17.30 -15.16
N LEU A 497 -18.73 -16.39 -15.06
CA LEU A 497 -19.01 -14.99 -14.72
C LEU A 497 -19.77 -14.28 -15.85
N MET A 498 -19.65 -14.76 -17.09
CA MET A 498 -20.43 -14.24 -18.22
C MET A 498 -21.86 -14.78 -18.22
N SER A 499 -22.12 -15.84 -17.47
CA SER A 499 -23.46 -16.42 -17.26
C SER A 499 -24.25 -15.67 -16.17
N SER A 500 -25.52 -16.06 -16.01
CA SER A 500 -26.40 -15.63 -14.92
C SER A 500 -26.38 -16.58 -13.72
N THR A 501 -25.71 -17.74 -13.83
CA THR A 501 -25.67 -18.77 -12.78
C THR A 501 -24.25 -18.95 -12.27
N PHE A 502 -24.06 -18.75 -10.97
CA PHE A 502 -22.78 -18.95 -10.31
C PHE A 502 -22.69 -20.33 -9.66
N PRO A 503 -21.49 -20.91 -9.51
CA PRO A 503 -21.30 -22.20 -8.83
C PRO A 503 -21.48 -22.04 -7.31
N ILE A 504 -22.73 -21.98 -6.85
CA ILE A 504 -23.07 -21.95 -5.43
C ILE A 504 -23.10 -23.39 -4.92
N GLY A 505 -21.96 -23.87 -4.42
CA GLY A 505 -21.84 -25.18 -3.78
C GLY A 505 -22.07 -25.11 -2.27
N GLU A 506 -22.92 -25.97 -1.73
CA GLU A 506 -22.88 -26.31 -0.30
C GLU A 506 -21.63 -27.16 -0.02
N PHE A 507 -20.90 -26.85 1.05
CA PHE A 507 -19.74 -27.63 1.47
C PHE A 507 -19.88 -28.05 2.93
N GLU A 508 -19.61 -29.33 3.21
CA GLU A 508 -19.64 -29.90 4.56
C GLU A 508 -18.48 -29.37 5.43
N ASP A 509 -18.79 -29.07 6.70
CA ASP A 509 -17.82 -28.59 7.68
C ASP A 509 -16.89 -29.72 8.14
N LYS A 510 -15.72 -29.84 7.49
CA LYS A 510 -14.66 -30.80 7.86
C LYS A 510 -13.51 -30.13 8.65
N SER A 511 -13.78 -29.09 9.43
CA SER A 511 -12.77 -28.33 10.19
C SER A 511 -12.30 -29.01 11.49
N ALA A 512 -11.61 -30.15 11.39
CA ALA A 512 -11.05 -30.83 12.57
C ALA A 512 -9.79 -30.12 13.13
N GLU A 513 -8.98 -29.49 12.26
CA GLU A 513 -7.60 -29.11 12.59
C GLU A 513 -7.43 -27.80 13.38
N ALA A 514 -8.42 -26.90 13.36
CA ALA A 514 -8.32 -25.57 13.99
C ALA A 514 -9.07 -25.41 15.31
N LYS A 515 -9.86 -26.40 15.71
CA LYS A 515 -10.67 -26.30 16.94
C LYS A 515 -9.75 -26.09 18.14
N ARG A 516 -10.12 -25.15 19.01
CA ARG A 516 -9.48 -25.02 20.32
C ARG A 516 -9.60 -26.36 21.04
N THR A 517 -8.50 -27.09 21.13
CA THR A 517 -8.37 -28.21 22.04
C THR A 517 -8.34 -27.64 23.44
N SER A 518 -9.46 -27.78 24.16
CA SER A 518 -9.48 -27.60 25.61
C SER A 518 -8.50 -28.63 26.19
N LYS A 519 -7.27 -28.20 26.53
CA LYS A 519 -6.37 -29.04 27.31
C LYS A 519 -7.03 -29.23 28.67
N LEU A 520 -7.58 -30.40 28.90
CA LEU A 520 -8.07 -30.83 30.20
C LEU A 520 -6.82 -30.99 31.09
N ILE A 521 -6.55 -29.99 31.92
CA ILE A 521 -5.46 -30.05 32.90
C ILE A 521 -5.94 -30.97 34.02
N MET A 522 -5.61 -32.25 33.92
CA MET A 522 -5.75 -33.20 35.02
C MET A 522 -4.67 -32.88 36.06
N LEU A 523 -5.05 -32.15 37.11
CA LEU A 523 -4.23 -32.04 38.32
C LEU A 523 -4.20 -33.42 38.97
N ASN A 524 -3.09 -34.14 38.81
CA ASN A 524 -2.86 -35.41 39.47
C ASN A 524 -2.51 -35.13 40.94
N ILE A 525 -3.51 -34.91 41.78
CA ILE A 525 -3.34 -34.88 43.23
C ILE A 525 -3.15 -36.33 43.66
N VAL A 526 -1.90 -36.73 43.89
CA VAL A 526 -1.58 -38.02 44.49
C VAL A 526 -1.77 -37.89 46.00
N ASP A 527 -3.03 -37.93 46.43
CA ASP A 527 -3.34 -38.25 47.82
C ASP A 527 -3.53 -39.76 47.92
N ALA A 528 -2.51 -40.44 48.45
CA ALA A 528 -2.53 -41.89 48.65
C ALA A 528 -3.64 -42.31 49.65
N THR A 529 -4.06 -41.40 50.54
CA THR A 529 -5.11 -41.68 51.52
C THR A 529 -6.52 -41.60 50.92
N PHE A 530 -6.77 -40.63 50.02
CA PHE A 530 -8.06 -40.49 49.35
C PHE A 530 -8.45 -41.70 48.48
N LYS A 531 -7.48 -42.28 47.76
CA LYS A 531 -7.74 -43.44 46.87
C LYS A 531 -8.17 -44.69 47.64
N ALA A 532 -7.58 -44.96 48.80
CA ALA A 532 -7.86 -46.19 49.54
C ALA A 532 -9.25 -46.15 50.21
N GLU A 533 -9.59 -45.06 50.92
CA GLU A 533 -10.89 -44.95 51.59
C GLU A 533 -12.06 -44.82 50.61
N PHE A 534 -11.89 -44.07 49.52
CA PHE A 534 -12.98 -43.87 48.56
C PHE A 534 -13.33 -45.15 47.81
N LEU A 535 -12.32 -45.92 47.39
CA LEU A 535 -12.53 -47.18 46.68
C LEU A 535 -13.14 -48.26 47.58
N GLN A 536 -12.80 -48.28 48.87
CA GLN A 536 -13.36 -49.24 49.85
C GLN A 536 -14.85 -48.99 50.16
N LYS A 537 -15.38 -47.78 49.90
CA LYS A 537 -16.81 -47.47 50.11
C LYS A 537 -17.74 -48.14 49.10
N PHE A 538 -17.22 -48.73 48.04
CA PHE A 538 -18.04 -49.33 46.98
C PHE A 538 -17.67 -50.79 46.73
N SER A 539 -18.61 -51.68 47.06
CA SER A 539 -18.48 -53.13 46.82
C SER A 539 -18.75 -53.57 45.36
N SER A 540 -19.10 -52.63 44.47
CA SER A 540 -19.40 -52.92 43.06
C SER A 540 -18.72 -51.94 42.12
N TRP A 541 -17.91 -52.47 41.20
CA TRP A 541 -17.22 -51.70 40.16
C TRP A 541 -18.19 -50.89 39.27
N LYS A 542 -19.37 -51.42 38.96
CA LYS A 542 -20.39 -50.67 38.19
C LYS A 542 -20.94 -49.47 38.96
N LYS A 543 -21.09 -49.58 40.28
CA LYS A 543 -21.58 -48.50 41.15
C LYS A 543 -20.53 -47.41 41.30
N LEU A 544 -19.27 -47.79 41.53
CA LEU A 544 -18.14 -46.87 41.58
C LEU A 544 -18.03 -46.04 40.29
N LYS A 545 -18.09 -46.68 39.12
CA LYS A 545 -18.01 -45.98 37.83
C LYS A 545 -19.13 -44.95 37.64
N ARG A 546 -20.37 -45.28 38.04
CA ARG A 546 -21.49 -44.32 37.95
C ARG A 546 -21.33 -43.14 38.88
N VAL A 547 -20.86 -43.36 40.11
CA VAL A 547 -20.67 -42.29 41.09
C VAL A 547 -19.53 -41.36 40.67
N VAL A 548 -18.40 -41.90 40.20
CA VAL A 548 -17.28 -41.09 39.70
C VAL A 548 -17.70 -40.28 38.47
N ALA A 549 -18.48 -40.87 37.54
CA ALA A 549 -18.99 -40.16 36.37
C ALA A 549 -20.07 -39.11 36.69
N TYR A 550 -20.66 -39.14 37.90
CA TYR A 550 -21.63 -38.13 38.34
C TYR A 550 -20.95 -36.96 39.07
N CYS A 551 -19.79 -37.20 39.68
CA CYS A 551 -19.02 -36.18 40.41
C CYS A 551 -17.94 -35.49 39.55
N ALA A 552 -17.63 -36.02 38.36
CA ALA A 552 -16.73 -35.45 37.37
C ALA A 552 -17.53 -34.72 36.29
#